data_AF-A0A317GYI8-F1
#
_entry.id   AF-A0A317GYI8-F1
#
_cell.length_a   1.000
_cell.length_b   1.000
_cell.length_c   1.000
_cell.angle_alpha   90.00
_cell.angle_beta   90.00
_cell.angle_gamma   90.00
#
_symmetry.space_group_name_H-M   'P 1'
#
loop_
_entity.id
_entity.type
_entity.pdbx_description
1 polymer ?
#
loop_
_entity_poly.entity_id
_entity_poly.type
_entity_poly.pdbx_seq_one_letter_code
_entity_poly.pdbx_strand_id
1 'polypeptide(L)'
;MKIMLLLSLALSYACLTGSCSQTSTQNNNMNEITIPAGVKADTATFATGCFWCTEAIFQELKGVLKVTSGYSGGTVANPSYEDVCTGTTGHAECLQIIYDPSV
;
A
#
# COMPACT_ATOMS: atom_id res chain seq x y z
N MET A 1 24.81 -15.21 43.76
CA MET A 1 24.85 -15.76 42.38
C MET A 1 23.56 -16.47 41.95
N LYS A 2 22.78 -17.12 42.84
CA LYS A 2 21.48 -17.72 42.46
C LYS A 2 20.31 -16.73 42.24
N ILE A 3 20.37 -15.52 42.81
CA ILE A 3 19.27 -14.53 42.69
C ILE A 3 19.19 -13.88 41.30
N MET A 4 20.30 -13.87 40.54
CA MET A 4 20.41 -13.21 39.23
C MET A 4 19.85 -14.06 38.08
N LEU A 5 19.57 -15.35 38.33
CA LEU A 5 19.01 -16.27 37.33
C LEU A 5 17.47 -16.31 37.36
N LEU A 6 16.84 -15.79 38.42
CA LEU A 6 15.39 -15.77 38.57
C LEU A 6 14.76 -14.52 37.94
N LEU A 7 15.53 -13.44 37.76
CA LEU A 7 15.05 -12.20 37.16
C LEU A 7 14.92 -12.28 35.63
N SER A 8 15.66 -13.18 34.98
CA SER A 8 15.58 -13.44 33.54
C SER A 8 14.42 -14.35 33.14
N LEU A 9 13.85 -15.13 34.07
CA LEU A 9 12.69 -15.98 33.81
C LEU A 9 11.35 -15.23 33.87
N ALA A 10 11.32 -14.05 34.50
CA ALA A 10 10.12 -13.21 34.56
C ALA A 10 9.90 -12.39 33.28
N LEU A 11 10.97 -12.11 32.52
CA LEU A 11 10.90 -11.28 31.31
C LEU A 11 10.37 -12.03 30.07
N SER A 12 10.30 -13.36 30.11
CA SER A 12 9.80 -14.20 29.01
C SER A 12 8.30 -14.50 29.08
N TYR A 13 7.60 -14.16 30.18
CA TYR A 13 6.19 -14.50 30.36
C TYR A 13 5.19 -13.43 29.85
N ALA A 14 5.67 -12.29 29.35
CA ALA A 14 4.81 -11.21 28.89
C ALA A 14 4.33 -11.32 27.43
N CYS A 15 4.71 -12.38 26.70
CA CYS A 15 4.47 -12.47 25.25
C CYS A 15 3.16 -13.19 24.83
N LEU A 16 2.24 -13.52 25.74
CA LEU A 16 1.08 -14.38 25.40
C LEU A 16 -0.31 -13.73 25.42
N THR A 17 -0.44 -12.40 25.40
CA THR A 17 -1.76 -11.78 25.16
C THR A 17 -1.72 -10.82 23.97
N GLY A 18 -1.69 -11.39 22.78
CA GLY A 18 -1.96 -10.69 21.53
C GLY A 18 -3.07 -11.41 20.77
N SER A 19 -4.33 -11.19 21.13
CA SER A 19 -5.46 -11.58 20.29
C SER A 19 -5.83 -10.41 19.38
N CYS A 20 -5.52 -10.52 18.09
CA CYS A 20 -6.11 -9.68 17.06
C CYS A 20 -7.38 -10.36 16.58
N SER A 21 -8.56 -9.80 16.89
CA SER A 21 -9.79 -10.16 16.20
C SER A 21 -10.39 -8.88 15.64
N GLN A 22 -9.90 -8.48 14.46
CA GLN A 22 -10.55 -7.46 13.64
C GLN A 22 -11.03 -8.15 12.37
N THR A 23 -12.24 -8.70 12.45
CA THR A 23 -13.06 -8.97 11.27
C THR A 23 -13.39 -7.62 10.63
N SER A 24 -12.51 -7.16 9.73
CA SER A 24 -12.88 -6.14 8.78
C SER A 24 -13.66 -6.83 7.66
N THR A 25 -14.98 -6.78 7.76
CA THR A 25 -15.84 -6.98 6.61
C THR A 25 -15.51 -5.85 5.63
N GLN A 26 -14.62 -6.11 4.68
CA GLN A 26 -14.37 -5.22 3.55
C GLN A 26 -15.63 -5.26 2.67
N ASN A 27 -16.53 -4.30 2.90
CA ASN A 27 -17.55 -3.90 1.94
C ASN A 27 -16.81 -3.33 0.72
N ASN A 28 -16.48 -4.20 -0.23
CA ASN A 28 -15.91 -3.82 -1.51
C ASN A 28 -17.01 -3.33 -2.45
N ASN A 29 -17.62 -2.19 -2.16
CA ASN A 29 -18.25 -1.40 -3.21
C ASN A 29 -17.18 -0.45 -3.77
N MET A 30 -16.21 -1.03 -4.48
CA MET A 30 -15.21 -0.28 -5.21
C MET A 30 -15.73 -0.12 -6.63
N ASN A 31 -16.05 1.12 -6.99
CA ASN A 31 -16.44 1.60 -8.30
C ASN A 31 -15.83 0.76 -9.43
N GLU A 32 -16.66 0.00 -10.12
CA GLU A 32 -16.29 -0.79 -11.28
C GLU A 32 -15.77 0.15 -12.38
N ILE A 33 -14.44 0.20 -12.54
CA ILE A 33 -13.83 0.99 -13.62
C ILE A 33 -14.23 0.36 -14.94
N THR A 34 -15.17 1.00 -15.62
CA THR A 34 -15.59 0.61 -16.96
C THR A 34 -14.59 1.18 -17.96
N ILE A 35 -13.60 0.37 -18.35
CA ILE A 35 -12.76 0.69 -19.51
C ILE A 35 -13.66 0.72 -20.75
N PRO A 36 -13.61 1.77 -21.60
CA PRO A 36 -14.43 1.84 -22.81
C PRO A 36 -14.25 0.60 -23.69
N ALA A 37 -15.36 0.03 -24.15
CA ALA A 37 -15.33 -1.15 -25.02
C ALA A 37 -14.52 -0.87 -26.30
N GLY A 38 -13.56 -1.74 -26.60
CA GLY A 38 -12.68 -1.63 -27.79
C GLY A 38 -11.32 -0.98 -27.54
N VAL A 39 -11.06 -0.46 -26.33
CA VAL A 39 -9.73 0.06 -25.95
C VAL A 39 -8.85 -1.08 -25.42
N LYS A 40 -7.67 -1.27 -26.01
CA LYS A 40 -6.67 -2.23 -25.51
C LYS A 40 -5.78 -1.55 -24.47
N ALA A 41 -6.24 -1.51 -23.22
CA ALA A 41 -5.50 -0.87 -22.14
C ALA A 41 -4.17 -1.58 -21.80
N ASP A 42 -3.19 -0.82 -21.32
CA ASP A 42 -1.95 -1.28 -20.71
C ASP A 42 -1.73 -0.59 -19.35
N THR A 43 -0.74 -1.04 -18.57
CA THR A 43 -0.48 -0.55 -17.21
C THR A 43 0.98 -0.15 -17.02
N ALA A 44 1.18 1.00 -16.40
CA ALA A 44 2.49 1.48 -15.95
C ALA A 44 2.46 1.87 -14.48
N THR A 45 3.59 1.67 -13.78
CA THR A 45 3.75 2.06 -12.38
C THR A 45 4.91 3.04 -12.26
N PHE A 46 4.67 4.19 -11.63
CA PHE A 46 5.67 5.24 -11.45
C PHE A 46 5.81 5.62 -9.98
N ALA A 47 7.05 5.72 -9.51
CA ALA A 47 7.39 6.31 -8.21
C ALA A 47 7.87 7.75 -8.45
N THR A 48 7.05 8.74 -8.09
CA THR A 48 7.25 10.15 -8.50
C THR A 48 7.41 11.12 -7.34
N GLY A 49 7.64 10.60 -6.12
CA GLY A 49 7.58 11.40 -4.89
C GLY A 49 6.14 11.48 -4.37
N CYS A 50 5.76 12.61 -3.78
CA CYS A 50 4.42 12.77 -3.19
C CYS A 50 3.32 12.52 -4.22
N PHE A 51 2.52 11.46 -4.02
CA PHE A 51 1.54 11.07 -5.05
C PHE A 51 0.38 12.06 -5.20
N TRP A 52 0.12 12.94 -4.21
CA TRP A 52 -1.04 13.83 -4.20
C TRP A 52 -1.04 14.78 -5.40
N CYS A 53 0.12 15.36 -5.71
CA CYS A 53 0.25 16.29 -6.82
C CYS A 53 0.37 15.55 -8.15
N THR A 54 1.10 14.45 -8.17
CA THR A 54 1.39 13.73 -9.42
C THR A 54 0.19 12.96 -9.94
N GLU A 55 -0.68 12.45 -9.06
CA GLU A 55 -1.93 11.80 -9.46
C GLU A 55 -2.78 12.72 -10.32
N ALA A 56 -3.02 13.96 -9.86
CA ALA A 56 -3.80 14.95 -10.58
C ALA A 56 -3.22 15.24 -11.98
N ILE A 57 -1.90 15.38 -12.07
CA ILE A 57 -1.22 15.62 -13.35
C ILE A 57 -1.44 14.46 -14.33
N PHE A 58 -1.32 13.21 -13.88
CA PHE A 58 -1.51 12.05 -14.74
C PHE A 58 -2.97 11.87 -15.16
N GLN A 59 -3.94 12.21 -14.30
CA GLN A 59 -5.37 12.15 -14.63
C GLN A 59 -5.76 13.08 -15.79
N GLU A 60 -5.01 14.17 -15.99
CA GLU A 60 -5.25 15.13 -17.08
C GLU A 60 -4.62 14.71 -18.41
N LEU A 61 -3.77 13.68 -18.44
CA LEU A 61 -3.09 13.26 -19.66
C LEU A 61 -4.06 12.53 -20.62
N LYS A 62 -4.03 12.95 -21.89
CA LYS A 62 -4.76 12.26 -22.96
C LYS A 62 -4.30 10.81 -23.05
N GLY A 63 -5.26 9.87 -23.08
CA GLY A 63 -4.99 8.44 -23.15
C GLY A 63 -4.87 7.76 -21.79
N VAL A 64 -4.80 8.51 -20.68
CA VAL A 64 -4.91 7.93 -19.35
C VAL A 64 -6.38 7.62 -19.06
N LEU A 65 -6.63 6.39 -18.64
CA LEU A 65 -7.97 5.86 -18.35
C LEU A 65 -8.23 5.82 -16.84
N LYS A 66 -7.19 5.54 -16.06
CA LYS A 66 -7.26 5.50 -14.60
C LYS A 66 -5.89 5.78 -13.99
N VAL A 67 -5.86 6.51 -12.89
CA VAL A 67 -4.70 6.63 -11.99
C VAL A 67 -5.10 6.12 -10.61
N THR A 68 -4.21 5.45 -9.90
CA THR A 68 -4.43 4.98 -8.53
C THR A 68 -3.17 5.19 -7.71
N SER A 69 -3.27 6.00 -6.65
CA SER A 69 -2.20 6.20 -5.67
C SER A 69 -2.04 5.00 -4.75
N GLY A 70 -0.79 4.68 -4.40
CA GLY A 70 -0.46 3.57 -3.50
C GLY A 70 1.02 3.47 -3.19
N TYR A 71 1.42 2.29 -2.71
CA TYR A 71 2.79 2.01 -2.26
C TYR A 71 3.32 0.75 -2.94
N SER A 72 4.57 0.77 -3.40
CA SER A 72 5.20 -0.39 -4.04
C SER A 72 6.72 -0.42 -3.84
N GLY A 73 7.32 -1.57 -4.11
CA GLY A 73 8.78 -1.79 -4.04
C GLY A 73 9.33 -2.16 -2.65
N GLY A 74 8.50 -2.15 -1.61
CA GLY A 74 8.87 -2.50 -0.24
C GLY A 74 8.59 -3.96 0.15
N THR A 75 8.80 -4.27 1.43
CA THR A 75 8.72 -5.64 1.98
C THR A 75 7.53 -5.87 2.88
N VAL A 76 6.93 -4.81 3.43
CA VAL A 76 5.75 -4.92 4.31
C VAL A 76 4.51 -5.14 3.47
N ALA A 77 3.75 -6.20 3.75
CA ALA A 77 2.52 -6.49 3.04
C ALA A 77 1.39 -5.54 3.49
N ASN A 78 0.66 -4.95 2.53
CA ASN A 78 -0.48 -4.07 2.76
C ASN A 78 -0.21 -2.96 3.81
N PRO A 79 0.84 -2.14 3.65
CA PRO A 79 1.19 -1.12 4.63
C PRO A 79 0.14 -0.01 4.67
N SER A 80 -0.08 0.57 5.86
CA SER A 80 -0.79 1.84 6.00
C SER A 80 0.08 3.03 5.58
N TYR A 81 -0.52 4.20 5.43
CA TYR A 81 0.23 5.44 5.19
C TYR A 81 1.20 5.70 6.35
N GLU A 82 0.73 5.51 7.58
CA GLU A 82 1.51 5.69 8.79
C GLU A 82 2.72 4.75 8.82
N ASP A 83 2.55 3.50 8.40
CA ASP A 83 3.67 2.54 8.30
C ASP A 83 4.72 3.06 7.31
N VAL A 84 4.31 3.53 6.14
CA VAL A 84 5.23 4.06 5.11
C VAL A 84 5.96 5.31 5.60
N CYS A 85 5.28 6.20 6.33
CA CYS A 85 5.89 7.40 6.91
C CYS A 85 7.01 7.09 7.91
N THR A 86 7.06 5.89 8.50
CA THR A 86 8.20 5.48 9.34
C THR A 86 9.51 5.33 8.55
N GLY A 87 9.42 5.17 7.22
CA GLY A 87 10.57 4.91 6.34
C GLY A 87 11.12 3.48 6.43
N THR A 88 10.52 2.60 7.23
CA THR A 88 11.05 1.25 7.49
C THR A 88 10.48 0.17 6.58
N THR A 89 9.38 0.46 5.86
CA THR A 89 8.68 -0.53 5.02
C THR A 89 9.39 -0.80 3.69
N GLY A 90 10.29 0.11 3.29
CA GLY A 90 10.98 0.07 1.99
C GLY A 90 10.10 0.44 0.80
N HIS A 91 8.83 0.80 1.00
CA HIS A 91 7.95 1.21 -0.09
C HIS A 91 8.24 2.63 -0.55
N ALA A 92 8.08 2.85 -1.84
CA ALA A 92 7.95 4.18 -2.41
C ALA A 92 6.47 4.53 -2.61
N GLU A 93 6.15 5.82 -2.47
CA GLU A 93 4.89 6.37 -2.97
C GLU A 93 4.86 6.25 -4.50
N CYS A 94 3.82 5.61 -5.01
CA CYS A 94 3.69 5.23 -6.41
C CYS A 94 2.28 5.50 -6.94
N LEU A 95 2.21 5.64 -8.26
CA LEU A 95 0.98 5.67 -9.04
C LEU A 95 0.91 4.43 -9.92
N GLN A 96 -0.23 3.75 -9.95
CA GLN A 96 -0.56 2.77 -10.98
C GLN A 96 -1.50 3.39 -12.01
N ILE A 97 -1.07 3.40 -13.27
CA ILE A 97 -1.73 4.08 -14.37
C ILE A 97 -2.20 3.05 -15.37
N ILE A 98 -3.49 3.06 -15.67
CA ILE A 98 -4.09 2.30 -16.78
C ILE A 98 -4.27 3.29 -17.93
N TYR A 99 -3.75 2.97 -19.11
CA TYR A 99 -3.75 3.87 -20.26
C TYR A 99 -4.01 3.13 -21.58
N ASP A 100 -4.44 3.88 -22.60
CA ASP A 100 -4.53 3.41 -23.98
C ASP A 100 -3.18 3.64 -24.69
N PRO A 101 -2.42 2.59 -25.05
CA PRO A 101 -1.13 2.72 -25.72
C PRO A 101 -1.23 3.18 -27.18
N SER A 102 -2.43 3.31 -27.75
CA SER A 102 -2.65 3.76 -29.12
C SER A 102 -2.86 5.27 -29.27
N VAL A 103 -3.00 6.00 -28.15
CA VAL A 103 -3.13 7.46 -28.09
C VAL A 103 -1.77 8.14 -28.08
#